data_AF-A0A1Q3D1I0-F1
#
_entry.id   AF-A0A1Q3D1I0-F1
#
_cell.length_a   1.000
_cell.length_b   1.000
_cell.length_c   1.000
_cell.angle_alpha   90.00
_cell.angle_beta   90.00
_cell.angle_gamma   90.00
#
_symmetry.space_group_name_H-M   'P 1'
#
loop_
_entity.id
_entity.type
_entity.pdbx_description
1 polymer ?
#
loop_
_entity_poly.entity_id
_entity_poly.type
_entity_poly.pdbx_seq_one_letter_code
_entity_poly.pdbx_strand_id
1 'polypeptide(L)'
;TPSVSLGTVKKFPVAESTMKQLKRSFCTNVPSSYVESLIDEVATKIGVELDKDIYHIKLADSTQPDSTIACKCVVKEDKKLNLLKASIELNPLRNMALDISCLDKNLDLRLMLCTKRSLTDLTDDEMHSIKTLINQAVLDPDVKGGLRWSLGKASSGDRYSVVGVWHTIVTIYESPSLRLKVRHADRFDFRTATGEVTKEIILKLKGVLSKLQEEVDRNSITDMLKDNLKLIWNHFL
;
A
#
# COMPACT_ATOMS: atom_id res chain seq x y z
N THR A 1 -22.75 -42.35 -25.41
CA THR A 1 -21.33 -41.97 -25.34
C THR A 1 -20.99 -40.97 -26.43
N PRO A 2 -20.76 -39.69 -26.10
CA PRO A 2 -20.10 -38.77 -27.01
C PRO A 2 -18.67 -38.48 -26.55
N SER A 3 -17.73 -38.62 -27.47
CA SER A 3 -16.30 -38.38 -27.32
C SER A 3 -15.97 -36.89 -27.39
N VAL A 4 -15.22 -36.38 -26.42
CA VAL A 4 -14.61 -35.03 -26.48
C VAL A 4 -13.21 -35.17 -27.08
N SER A 5 -13.01 -34.60 -28.26
CA SER A 5 -11.70 -34.48 -28.89
C SER A 5 -10.84 -33.48 -28.12
N LEU A 6 -9.67 -33.91 -27.62
CA LEU A 6 -8.63 -33.01 -27.10
C LEU A 6 -8.09 -32.13 -28.25
N GLY A 7 -8.59 -30.91 -28.33
CA GLY A 7 -8.01 -29.87 -29.18
C GLY A 7 -6.63 -29.47 -28.68
N THR A 8 -5.61 -29.72 -29.48
CA THR A 8 -4.22 -29.30 -29.25
C THR A 8 -4.14 -27.78 -29.05
N VAL A 9 -3.72 -27.34 -27.87
CA VAL A 9 -3.45 -25.92 -27.58
C VAL A 9 -2.25 -25.49 -28.42
N LYS A 10 -2.50 -24.79 -29.53
CA LYS A 10 -1.45 -24.12 -30.31
C LYS A 10 -0.87 -22.99 -29.46
N LYS A 11 0.39 -23.16 -29.01
CA LYS A 11 1.21 -22.07 -28.48
C LYS A 11 1.56 -21.12 -29.63
N PHE A 12 0.85 -20.02 -29.75
CA PHE A 12 1.28 -18.92 -30.61
C PHE A 12 2.38 -18.13 -29.87
N PRO A 13 3.57 -17.93 -30.48
CA PRO A 13 4.55 -17.02 -29.92
C PRO A 13 4.03 -15.60 -30.10
N VAL A 14 3.50 -15.02 -29.02
CA VAL A 14 3.08 -13.61 -29.02
C VAL A 14 4.35 -12.76 -29.10
N ALA A 15 4.48 -11.96 -30.16
CA ALA A 15 5.61 -11.07 -30.34
C ALA A 15 5.64 -10.01 -29.22
N GLU A 16 6.83 -9.76 -28.68
CA GLU A 16 7.06 -8.81 -27.58
C GLU A 16 6.55 -7.38 -27.91
N SER A 17 6.50 -7.03 -29.20
CA SER A 17 5.93 -5.77 -29.71
C SER A 17 4.41 -5.66 -29.56
N THR A 18 3.66 -6.77 -29.70
CA THR A 18 2.21 -6.81 -29.47
C THR A 18 1.89 -6.60 -27.98
N MET A 19 2.77 -7.10 -27.10
CA MET A 19 2.67 -6.94 -25.65
C MET A 19 2.98 -5.52 -25.14
N LYS A 20 3.55 -4.63 -25.98
CA LYS A 20 3.81 -3.21 -25.64
C LYS A 20 2.55 -2.33 -25.77
N GLN A 21 1.54 -2.77 -26.53
CA GLN A 21 0.27 -2.06 -26.69
C GLN A 21 -0.76 -2.38 -25.60
N LEU A 22 -0.53 -3.43 -24.81
CA LEU A 22 -1.39 -3.76 -23.67
C LEU A 22 -1.11 -2.80 -22.52
N LYS A 23 -2.16 -2.11 -22.07
CA LYS A 23 -2.14 -1.29 -20.85
C LYS A 23 -1.93 -2.24 -19.66
N ARG A 24 -0.68 -2.43 -19.24
CA ARG A 24 -0.35 -3.28 -18.10
C ARG A 24 -0.72 -2.58 -16.81
N SER A 25 -1.43 -3.29 -15.94
CA SER A 25 -1.68 -2.89 -14.56
C SER A 25 -0.99 -3.88 -13.63
N PHE A 26 -0.39 -3.39 -12.55
CA PHE A 26 0.20 -4.24 -11.52
C PHE A 26 -0.82 -4.49 -10.42
N CYS A 27 -1.14 -5.76 -10.19
CA CYS A 27 -2.01 -6.16 -9.09
C CYS A 27 -1.15 -6.32 -7.82
N THR A 28 -1.51 -5.62 -6.74
CA THR A 28 -0.80 -5.74 -5.45
C THR A 28 -1.30 -6.91 -4.61
N ASN A 29 -2.44 -7.51 -4.98
CA ASN A 29 -3.04 -8.61 -4.25
C ASN A 29 -2.30 -9.92 -4.52
N VAL A 30 -1.78 -10.53 -3.46
CA VAL A 30 -1.09 -11.83 -3.52
C VAL A 30 -1.93 -12.96 -2.90
N PRO A 31 -1.73 -14.22 -3.31
CA PRO A 31 -2.44 -15.37 -2.72
C PRO A 31 -2.14 -15.54 -1.22
N SER A 32 -3.13 -16.01 -0.45
CA SER A 32 -2.98 -16.30 0.98
C SER A 32 -1.84 -17.27 1.28
N SER A 33 -1.77 -18.35 0.50
CA SER A 33 -0.75 -19.40 0.67
C SER A 33 0.67 -18.86 0.54
N TYR A 34 0.89 -17.88 -0.34
CA TYR A 34 2.18 -17.23 -0.50
C TYR A 34 2.55 -16.39 0.73
N VAL A 35 1.59 -15.64 1.28
CA VAL A 35 1.80 -14.85 2.50
C VAL A 35 2.15 -15.75 3.68
N GLU A 36 1.42 -16.85 3.85
CA GLU A 36 1.67 -17.85 4.91
C GLU A 36 3.06 -18.46 4.79
N SER A 37 3.44 -18.95 3.60
CA SER A 37 4.79 -19.51 3.38
C SER A 37 5.89 -18.47 3.61
N LEU A 38 5.65 -17.21 3.24
CA LEU A 38 6.61 -16.14 3.44
C LEU A 38 6.78 -15.83 4.92
N ILE A 39 5.69 -15.77 5.70
CA ILE A 39 5.75 -15.55 7.15
C ILE A 39 6.54 -16.67 7.81
N ASP A 40 6.28 -17.94 7.47
CA ASP A 40 7.01 -19.07 8.03
C ASP A 40 8.53 -18.97 7.75
N GLU A 41 8.89 -18.58 6.52
CA GLU A 41 10.28 -18.36 6.16
C GLU A 41 10.91 -17.14 6.87
N VAL A 42 10.16 -16.03 6.99
CA VAL A 42 10.65 -14.76 7.51
C VAL A 42 10.70 -14.73 9.04
N ALA A 43 9.72 -15.31 9.73
CA ALA A 43 9.65 -15.38 11.18
C ALA A 43 10.90 -16.04 11.79
N THR A 44 11.58 -16.90 11.03
CA THR A 44 12.83 -17.54 11.43
C THR A 44 14.10 -16.71 11.14
N LYS A 45 14.00 -15.63 10.34
CA LYS A 45 15.17 -14.93 9.74
C LYS A 45 15.22 -13.41 9.97
N ILE A 46 14.10 -12.72 10.17
CA ILE A 46 14.03 -11.25 10.28
C ILE A 46 13.67 -10.84 11.72
N GLY A 47 14.14 -9.66 12.15
CA GLY A 47 14.08 -9.15 13.53
C GLY A 47 12.69 -8.85 14.11
N VAL A 48 12.52 -7.70 14.75
CA VAL A 48 11.34 -7.41 15.59
C VAL A 48 10.03 -7.46 14.78
N GLU A 49 9.07 -8.22 15.28
CA GLU A 49 7.69 -8.27 14.81
C GLU A 49 6.84 -7.21 15.52
N LEU A 50 6.07 -6.44 14.74
CA LEU A 50 5.15 -5.44 15.26
C LEU A 50 3.86 -5.41 14.45
N ASP A 51 2.76 -5.74 15.12
CA ASP A 51 1.42 -5.64 14.55
C ASP A 51 0.82 -4.26 14.74
N LYS A 52 0.11 -3.82 13.69
CA LYS A 52 -0.60 -2.54 13.68
C LYS A 52 -1.96 -2.72 13.03
N ASP A 53 -3.00 -2.38 13.78
CA ASP A 53 -4.33 -2.15 13.25
C ASP A 53 -4.55 -0.64 13.10
N ILE A 54 -4.66 -0.17 11.85
CA ILE A 54 -4.74 1.25 11.52
C ILE A 54 -5.87 1.49 10.53
N TYR A 55 -6.70 2.48 10.84
CA TYR A 55 -7.63 3.09 9.91
C TYR A 55 -6.97 4.29 9.25
N HIS A 56 -6.94 4.30 7.92
CA HIS A 56 -6.54 5.46 7.13
C HIS A 56 -7.79 6.11 6.55
N ILE A 57 -8.01 7.37 6.89
CA ILE A 57 -9.10 8.17 6.32
C ILE A 57 -8.46 9.20 5.39
N LYS A 58 -8.94 9.28 4.15
CA LYS A 58 -8.52 10.30 3.19
C LYS A 58 -9.59 11.37 3.09
N LEU A 59 -9.17 12.63 3.17
CA LEU A 59 -10.04 13.78 3.06
C LEU A 59 -9.66 14.61 1.83
N ALA A 60 -10.66 15.07 1.08
CA ALA A 60 -10.49 16.19 0.17
C ALA A 60 -10.59 17.51 0.95
N ASP A 61 -9.80 18.48 0.52
CA ASP A 61 -9.88 19.88 0.96
C ASP A 61 -10.32 20.72 -0.23
N SER A 62 -11.48 21.38 -0.15
CA SER A 62 -12.00 22.20 -1.25
C SER A 62 -11.11 23.39 -1.60
N THR A 63 -10.25 23.83 -0.67
CA THR A 63 -9.28 24.90 -0.90
C THR A 63 -8.00 24.41 -1.60
N GLN A 64 -7.75 23.09 -1.58
CA GLN A 64 -6.58 22.45 -2.17
C GLN A 64 -6.97 21.18 -2.96
N PRO A 65 -7.60 21.33 -4.14
CA PRO A 65 -8.17 20.21 -4.88
C PRO A 65 -7.13 19.18 -5.34
N ASP A 66 -5.87 19.57 -5.50
CA ASP A 66 -4.78 18.70 -5.96
C ASP A 66 -4.09 17.93 -4.83
N SER A 67 -4.47 18.16 -3.57
CA SER A 67 -3.93 17.48 -2.40
C SER A 67 -4.96 16.59 -1.72
N THR A 68 -4.50 15.70 -0.86
CA THR A 68 -5.40 14.88 -0.03
C THR A 68 -4.83 14.83 1.37
N ILE A 69 -5.66 15.03 2.37
CA ILE A 69 -5.24 14.90 3.76
C ILE A 69 -5.37 13.44 4.14
N ALA A 70 -4.26 12.83 4.56
CA ALA A 70 -4.22 11.47 5.08
C ALA A 70 -4.24 11.51 6.61
N CYS A 71 -5.30 10.94 7.18
CA CYS A 71 -5.47 10.76 8.61
C CYS A 71 -5.20 9.30 8.98
N LYS A 72 -4.37 9.08 10.00
CA LYS A 72 -4.11 7.75 10.58
C LYS A 72 -4.74 7.67 11.95
N CYS A 73 -5.63 6.69 12.11
CA CYS A 73 -6.40 6.49 13.31
C CYS A 73 -6.21 5.07 13.84
N VAL A 74 -6.32 4.92 15.15
CA VAL A 74 -6.39 3.62 15.85
C VAL A 74 -7.67 3.57 16.65
N VAL A 75 -8.20 2.37 16.88
CA VAL A 75 -9.36 2.17 17.75
C VAL A 75 -8.89 2.07 19.19
N LYS A 76 -9.50 2.85 20.08
CA LYS A 76 -9.31 2.75 21.54
C LYS A 76 -10.20 1.66 22.13
N GLU A 77 -9.95 1.32 23.40
CA GLU A 77 -10.75 0.35 24.17
C GLU A 77 -12.25 0.69 24.22
N ASP A 78 -12.59 1.98 24.20
CA ASP A 78 -13.97 2.47 24.16
C ASP A 78 -14.64 2.37 22.76
N LYS A 79 -14.00 1.67 21.83
CA LYS A 79 -14.43 1.49 20.43
C LYS A 79 -14.58 2.80 19.67
N LYS A 80 -13.83 3.85 20.05
CA LYS A 80 -13.75 5.11 19.29
C LYS A 80 -12.43 5.24 18.55
N LEU A 81 -12.47 5.96 17.43
CA LEU A 81 -11.26 6.30 16.70
C LEU A 81 -10.45 7.38 17.44
N ASN A 82 -9.14 7.19 17.45
CA ASN A 82 -8.17 8.18 17.91
C ASN A 82 -7.25 8.57 16.76
N LEU A 83 -7.26 9.85 16.41
CA LEU A 83 -6.34 10.40 15.42
C LEU A 83 -4.91 10.42 15.96
N LEU A 84 -4.01 9.64 15.36
CA LEU A 84 -2.57 9.65 15.66
C LEU A 84 -1.82 10.74 14.88
N LYS A 85 -2.17 10.89 13.59
CA LYS A 85 -1.52 11.84 12.70
C LYS A 85 -2.46 12.22 11.56
N ALA A 86 -2.55 13.50 11.27
CA ALA A 86 -3.06 14.01 10.00
C ALA A 86 -1.89 14.68 9.24
N SER A 87 -1.84 14.48 7.93
CA SER A 87 -0.82 15.12 7.09
C SER A 87 -1.37 15.37 5.70
N ILE A 88 -1.03 16.52 5.12
CA ILE A 88 -1.33 16.83 3.72
C ILE A 88 -0.38 16.00 2.85
N GLU A 89 -0.94 15.06 2.11
CA GLU A 89 -0.23 14.23 1.14
C GLU A 89 -0.43 14.82 -0.26
N LEU A 90 0.69 15.18 -0.89
CA LEU A 90 0.73 15.42 -2.32
C LEU A 90 0.96 14.09 -3.06
N ASN A 91 0.57 14.05 -4.33
CA ASN A 91 0.89 12.92 -5.19
C ASN A 91 2.40 12.65 -5.14
N PRO A 92 2.83 11.44 -4.70
CA PRO A 92 4.24 11.14 -4.57
C PRO A 92 4.88 11.16 -5.95
N LEU A 93 6.04 11.80 -6.06
CA LEU A 93 6.82 11.75 -7.28
C LEU A 93 7.44 10.37 -7.41
N ARG A 94 6.99 9.62 -8.40
CA ARG A 94 7.57 8.33 -8.78
C ARG A 94 8.78 8.58 -9.66
N ASN A 95 9.94 8.78 -9.05
CA ASN A 95 11.20 9.00 -9.78
C ASN A 95 11.53 7.80 -10.67
N MET A 96 11.21 6.59 -10.20
CA MET A 96 11.35 5.35 -10.95
C MET A 96 10.26 4.37 -10.53
N ALA A 97 9.66 3.68 -11.50
CA ALA A 97 8.82 2.51 -11.29
C ALA A 97 9.09 1.50 -12.41
N LEU A 98 9.53 0.30 -12.06
CA LEU A 98 9.80 -0.78 -12.99
C LEU A 98 9.01 -2.02 -12.58
N ASP A 99 8.21 -2.53 -13.52
CA ASP A 99 7.43 -3.77 -13.36
C ASP A 99 8.17 -4.89 -14.07
N ILE A 100 8.45 -5.97 -13.33
CA ILE A 100 9.23 -7.11 -13.75
C ILE A 100 8.35 -8.34 -13.62
N SER A 101 8.04 -8.98 -14.75
CA SER A 101 7.32 -10.25 -14.72
C SER A 101 8.27 -11.40 -14.44
N CYS A 102 8.10 -12.08 -13.31
CA CYS A 102 8.94 -13.23 -12.93
C CYS A 102 8.20 -14.52 -13.31
N LEU A 103 8.21 -14.84 -14.61
CA LEU A 103 7.46 -15.95 -15.20
C LEU A 103 7.75 -17.30 -14.54
N ASP A 104 8.97 -17.51 -14.07
CA ASP A 104 9.40 -18.74 -13.39
C ASP A 104 8.89 -18.85 -11.94
N LYS A 105 8.39 -17.74 -11.38
CA LYS A 105 8.03 -17.58 -9.97
C LYS A 105 6.54 -17.33 -9.73
N ASN A 106 5.74 -17.26 -10.80
CA ASN A 106 4.29 -16.98 -10.76
C ASN A 106 3.91 -15.70 -9.97
N LEU A 107 4.85 -14.76 -9.82
CA LEU A 107 4.68 -13.49 -9.16
C LEU A 107 5.34 -12.39 -9.99
N ASP A 108 4.76 -11.20 -9.96
CA ASP A 108 5.37 -10.03 -10.57
C ASP A 108 6.00 -9.15 -9.49
N LEU A 109 7.18 -8.60 -9.77
CA LEU A 109 7.89 -7.68 -8.89
C LEU A 109 7.77 -6.25 -9.42
N ARG A 110 7.45 -5.30 -8.53
CA ARG A 110 7.51 -3.87 -8.83
C ARG A 110 8.58 -3.21 -7.97
N LEU A 111 9.61 -2.68 -8.63
CA LEU A 111 10.65 -1.88 -7.99
C LEU A 111 10.33 -0.39 -8.16
N MET A 112 10.27 0.36 -7.06
CA MET A 112 9.93 1.78 -7.08
C MET A 112 10.87 2.64 -6.23
N LEU A 113 11.28 3.77 -6.79
CA LEU A 113 11.90 4.88 -6.07
C LEU A 113 10.92 6.05 -6.06
N CYS A 114 10.49 6.47 -4.88
CA CYS A 114 9.49 7.52 -4.72
C CYS A 114 9.96 8.60 -3.76
N THR A 115 9.77 9.87 -4.13
CA THR A 115 9.89 11.00 -3.22
C THR A 115 8.52 11.30 -2.65
N LYS A 116 8.36 11.11 -1.34
CA LYS A 116 7.17 11.57 -0.63
C LYS A 116 7.27 13.07 -0.44
N ARG A 117 6.20 13.79 -0.78
CA ARG A 117 6.03 15.22 -0.52
C ARG A 117 4.90 15.36 0.49
N SER A 118 5.22 15.78 1.70
CA SER A 118 4.24 16.26 2.68
C SER A 118 4.38 17.78 2.76
N LEU A 119 3.25 18.48 2.65
CA LEU A 119 3.19 19.93 2.86
C LEU A 119 3.16 20.26 4.35
N THR A 120 3.19 21.56 4.63
CA THR A 120 3.13 22.25 5.93
C THR A 120 2.23 21.60 6.98
N ASP A 121 2.57 21.81 8.25
CA ASP A 121 1.74 21.42 9.37
C ASP A 121 0.34 22.07 9.28
N LEU A 122 -0.68 21.29 9.62
CA LEU A 122 -2.06 21.77 9.69
C LEU A 122 -2.18 22.76 10.86
N THR A 123 -2.96 23.83 10.69
CA THR A 123 -3.25 24.75 11.80
C THR A 123 -4.12 24.07 12.86
N ASP A 124 -4.18 24.65 14.06
CA ASP A 124 -5.01 24.10 15.14
C ASP A 124 -6.50 24.03 14.76
N ASP A 125 -7.01 25.02 14.03
CA ASP A 125 -8.40 25.06 13.55
C ASP A 125 -8.69 23.97 12.51
N GLU A 126 -7.74 23.75 11.59
CA GLU A 126 -7.82 22.69 10.59
C GLU A 126 -7.81 21.31 11.28
N MET A 127 -6.89 21.13 12.21
CA MET A 127 -6.77 19.91 13.01
C MET A 127 -8.04 19.67 13.84
N HIS A 128 -8.63 20.70 14.43
CA HIS A 128 -9.88 20.61 15.19
C HIS A 128 -11.06 20.18 14.29
N SER A 129 -11.16 20.78 13.11
CA SER A 129 -12.19 20.45 12.11
C SER A 129 -12.08 19.00 11.63
N ILE A 130 -10.85 18.54 11.38
CA ILE A 130 -10.54 17.15 10.99
C ILE A 130 -10.86 16.17 12.13
N LYS A 131 -10.47 16.49 13.37
CA LYS A 131 -10.78 15.65 14.54
C LYS A 131 -12.29 15.51 14.73
N THR A 132 -13.04 16.61 14.58
CA THR A 132 -14.51 16.58 14.67
C THR A 132 -15.12 15.64 13.64
N LEU A 133 -14.64 15.68 12.39
CA LEU A 133 -15.07 14.78 11.33
C LEU A 133 -14.77 13.30 11.64
N ILE A 134 -13.58 13.01 12.16
CA ILE A 134 -13.16 11.66 12.53
C ILE A 134 -14.00 11.11 13.69
N ASN A 135 -14.32 11.96 14.67
CA ASN A 135 -15.14 11.57 15.82
C ASN A 135 -16.59 11.24 15.45
N GLN A 136 -17.06 11.62 14.26
CA GLN A 136 -18.38 11.28 13.74
C GLN A 136 -18.41 9.91 13.03
N ALA A 137 -17.25 9.29 12.79
CA ALA A 137 -17.16 7.98 12.18
C ALA A 137 -17.70 6.90 13.12
N VAL A 138 -18.39 5.92 12.53
CA VAL A 138 -18.90 4.73 13.23
C VAL A 138 -18.13 3.53 12.70
N LEU A 139 -17.58 2.73 13.62
CA LEU A 139 -17.01 1.42 13.30
C LEU A 139 -18.12 0.50 12.81
N ASP A 140 -17.93 -0.04 11.62
CA ASP A 140 -18.91 -0.92 10.99
C ASP A 140 -18.15 -2.00 10.19
N PRO A 141 -17.99 -3.21 10.74
CA PRO A 141 -17.23 -4.28 10.10
C PRO A 141 -17.92 -4.83 8.84
N ASP A 142 -19.20 -4.52 8.62
CA ASP A 142 -19.97 -5.03 7.49
C ASP A 142 -19.77 -4.17 6.23
N VAL A 143 -19.13 -3.00 6.35
CA VAL A 143 -18.80 -2.13 5.21
C VAL A 143 -17.32 -2.19 4.86
N LYS A 144 -17.01 -1.99 3.57
CA LYS A 144 -15.63 -1.88 3.09
C LYS A 144 -14.90 -0.70 3.74
N GLY A 145 -13.67 -0.94 4.13
CA GLY A 145 -12.86 -0.01 4.94
C GLY A 145 -13.27 0.08 6.42
N GLY A 146 -14.32 -0.62 6.87
CA GLY A 146 -14.67 -0.76 8.29
C GLY A 146 -15.24 0.49 8.97
N LEU A 147 -15.51 1.57 8.21
CA LEU A 147 -16.04 2.82 8.74
C LEU A 147 -17.19 3.34 7.88
N ARG A 148 -18.18 3.91 8.57
CA ARG A 148 -19.25 4.71 7.94
C ARG A 148 -19.46 6.02 8.67
N TRP A 149 -20.06 6.96 7.96
CA TRP A 149 -20.60 8.19 8.53
C TRP A 149 -22.11 8.17 8.34
N SER A 150 -22.85 8.73 9.30
CA SER A 150 -24.27 9.02 9.07
C SER A 150 -24.45 10.06 7.96
N LEU A 151 -25.65 10.09 7.37
CA LEU A 151 -25.96 10.97 6.26
C LEU A 151 -25.61 12.43 6.60
N GLY A 152 -24.83 13.08 5.75
CA GLY A 152 -24.36 14.46 5.94
C GLY A 152 -23.28 14.65 7.01
N LYS A 153 -22.73 13.57 7.58
CA LYS A 153 -21.62 13.62 8.55
C LYS A 153 -20.26 13.26 7.96
N ALA A 154 -20.21 12.91 6.68
CA ALA A 154 -18.95 12.65 5.97
C ALA A 154 -18.22 13.93 5.53
N SER A 155 -18.60 15.10 6.07
CA SER A 155 -17.97 16.38 5.80
C SER A 155 -17.91 17.26 7.06
N SER A 156 -16.95 18.17 7.09
CA SER A 156 -16.82 19.21 8.11
C SER A 156 -16.86 20.57 7.42
N GLY A 157 -17.95 21.30 7.63
CA GLY A 157 -18.27 22.51 6.87
C GLY A 157 -18.38 22.23 5.36
N ASP A 158 -17.94 23.21 4.58
CA ASP A 158 -17.79 23.15 3.11
C ASP A 158 -16.35 22.83 2.68
N ARG A 159 -15.43 22.66 3.64
CA ARG A 159 -14.00 22.48 3.37
C ARG A 159 -13.58 21.03 3.23
N TYR A 160 -13.84 20.21 4.25
CA TYR A 160 -13.32 18.86 4.31
C TYR A 160 -14.40 17.82 4.03
N SER A 161 -14.10 16.85 3.19
CA SER A 161 -14.99 15.71 2.90
C SER A 161 -14.22 14.40 2.87
N VAL A 162 -14.82 13.32 3.39
CA VAL A 162 -14.24 11.99 3.34
C VAL A 162 -14.31 11.46 1.91
N VAL A 163 -13.16 11.10 1.34
CA VAL A 163 -13.04 10.59 -0.03
C VAL A 163 -12.55 9.15 -0.10
N GLY A 164 -12.08 8.59 1.01
CA GLY A 164 -11.86 7.15 1.11
C GLY A 164 -11.48 6.70 2.50
N VAL A 165 -11.62 5.40 2.74
CA VAL A 165 -11.20 4.73 3.97
C VAL A 165 -10.46 3.44 3.66
N TRP A 166 -9.42 3.18 4.43
CA TRP A 166 -8.68 1.92 4.43
C TRP A 166 -8.56 1.39 5.86
N HIS A 167 -9.12 0.22 6.14
CA HIS A 167 -8.76 -0.55 7.34
C HIS A 167 -7.58 -1.44 7.00
N THR A 168 -6.52 -1.35 7.79
CA THR A 168 -5.27 -2.05 7.50
C THR A 168 -4.73 -2.75 8.72
N ILE A 169 -4.47 -4.04 8.57
CA ILE A 169 -3.77 -4.85 9.55
C ILE A 169 -2.40 -5.14 8.95
N VAL A 170 -1.35 -4.67 9.62
CA VAL A 170 0.01 -4.74 9.12
C VAL A 170 0.91 -5.40 10.15
N THR A 171 1.55 -6.49 9.75
CA THR A 171 2.66 -7.09 10.47
C THR A 171 3.96 -6.60 9.85
N ILE A 172 4.84 -6.05 10.69
CA ILE A 172 6.12 -5.47 10.25
C ILE A 172 7.25 -6.34 10.79
N TYR A 173 8.11 -6.81 9.89
CA TYR A 173 9.39 -7.45 10.24
C TYR A 173 10.52 -6.50 9.86
N GLU A 174 11.37 -6.15 10.82
CA GLU A 174 12.37 -5.11 10.63
C GLU A 174 13.79 -5.54 11.00
N SER A 175 14.74 -5.21 10.13
CA SER A 175 16.17 -5.24 10.37
C SER A 175 16.77 -3.84 10.14
N PRO A 176 18.08 -3.64 10.40
CA PRO A 176 18.74 -2.37 10.11
C PRO A 176 18.63 -1.96 8.62
N SER A 177 18.79 -2.92 7.70
CA SER A 177 18.86 -2.68 6.26
C SER A 177 17.54 -2.93 5.51
N LEU A 178 16.59 -3.66 6.10
CA LEU A 178 15.34 -4.08 5.45
C LEU A 178 14.14 -3.88 6.37
N ARG A 179 12.99 -3.57 5.77
CA ARG A 179 11.69 -3.63 6.46
C ARG A 179 10.68 -4.31 5.56
N LEU A 180 10.23 -5.49 5.95
CA LEU A 180 9.11 -6.18 5.34
C LEU A 180 7.81 -5.74 5.99
N LYS A 181 6.78 -5.55 5.18
CA LYS A 181 5.42 -5.34 5.63
C LYS A 181 4.51 -6.35 4.95
N VAL A 182 3.86 -7.16 5.77
CA VAL A 182 2.73 -7.98 5.36
C VAL A 182 1.48 -7.19 5.73
N ARG A 183 0.63 -6.89 4.75
CA ARG A 183 -0.54 -6.03 4.97
C ARG A 183 -1.79 -6.69 4.44
N HIS A 184 -2.77 -6.88 5.31
CA HIS A 184 -4.16 -7.00 4.90
C HIS A 184 -4.77 -5.60 4.84
N ALA A 185 -5.47 -5.29 3.75
CA ALA A 185 -6.07 -3.98 3.60
C ALA A 185 -7.43 -4.06 2.91
N ASP A 186 -8.46 -3.67 3.66
CA ASP A 186 -9.81 -3.45 3.18
C ASP A 186 -9.99 -1.95 2.91
N ARG A 187 -10.43 -1.61 1.69
CA ARG A 187 -10.46 -0.25 1.18
C ARG A 187 -11.80 0.08 0.57
N PHE A 188 -12.19 1.34 0.70
CA PHE A 188 -13.30 1.91 -0.04
C PHE A 188 -12.94 3.33 -0.51
N ASP A 189 -13.09 3.58 -1.80
CA ASP A 189 -12.92 4.89 -2.42
C ASP A 189 -14.30 5.48 -2.73
N PHE A 190 -14.65 6.58 -2.08
CA PHE A 190 -15.95 7.24 -2.24
C PHE A 190 -16.06 8.02 -3.56
N ARG A 191 -14.93 8.37 -4.20
CA ARG A 191 -14.93 9.09 -5.48
C ARG A 191 -15.33 8.18 -6.63
N THR A 192 -14.90 6.92 -6.57
CA THR A 192 -15.20 5.90 -7.60
C THR A 192 -16.28 4.91 -7.16
N ALA A 193 -16.71 4.95 -5.89
CA ALA A 193 -17.59 3.98 -5.27
C ALA A 193 -17.09 2.53 -5.40
N THR A 194 -15.77 2.33 -5.34
CA THR A 194 -15.15 1.01 -5.48
C THR A 194 -14.49 0.58 -4.18
N GLY A 195 -14.74 -0.67 -3.79
CA GLY A 195 -14.09 -1.32 -2.66
C GLY A 195 -13.17 -2.45 -3.10
N GLU A 196 -12.08 -2.65 -2.36
CA GLU A 196 -11.10 -3.70 -2.64
C GLU A 196 -10.52 -4.25 -1.33
N VAL A 197 -10.37 -5.56 -1.25
CA VAL A 197 -9.63 -6.24 -0.17
C VAL A 197 -8.42 -6.89 -0.77
N THR A 198 -7.23 -6.53 -0.28
CA THR A 198 -5.97 -7.13 -0.76
C THR A 198 -5.09 -7.60 0.38
N LYS A 199 -4.30 -8.63 0.08
CA LYS A 199 -3.11 -9.00 0.83
C LYS A 199 -1.91 -8.48 0.05
N GLU A 200 -1.05 -7.70 0.69
CA GLU A 200 0.06 -7.01 0.04
C GLU A 200 1.36 -7.29 0.77
N ILE A 201 2.43 -7.50 0.01
CA ILE A 201 3.79 -7.57 0.51
C ILE A 201 4.57 -6.35 0.05
N ILE A 202 5.16 -5.63 1.00
CA ILE A 202 5.98 -4.44 0.70
C ILE A 202 7.32 -4.58 1.40
N LEU A 203 8.39 -4.68 0.62
CA LEU A 203 9.77 -4.65 1.12
C LEU A 203 10.38 -3.26 0.94
N LYS A 204 10.89 -2.68 2.02
CA LYS A 204 11.64 -1.43 1.99
C LYS A 204 13.13 -1.68 2.16
N LEU A 205 13.91 -1.28 1.17
CA LEU A 205 15.37 -1.36 1.17
C LEU A 205 15.97 -0.17 1.93
N LYS A 206 15.93 -0.20 3.27
CA LYS A 206 16.40 0.91 4.13
C LYS A 206 17.89 1.18 3.94
N GLY A 207 18.72 0.15 3.80
CA GLY A 207 20.16 0.30 3.59
C GLY A 207 20.47 1.03 2.28
N VAL A 208 19.78 0.67 1.19
CA VAL A 208 19.87 1.36 -0.10
C VAL A 208 19.44 2.81 0.02
N LEU A 209 18.33 3.07 0.71
CA LEU A 209 17.85 4.43 0.92
C LEU A 209 18.85 5.29 1.71
N SER A 210 19.48 4.76 2.76
CA SER A 210 20.49 5.49 3.55
C SER A 210 21.69 5.89 2.68
N LYS A 211 22.26 4.94 1.93
CA LYS A 211 23.41 5.24 1.07
C LYS A 211 23.09 6.24 -0.05
N LEU A 212 21.87 6.22 -0.58
CA LEU A 212 21.42 7.21 -1.56
C LEU A 212 21.37 8.64 -0.98
N GLN A 213 21.22 8.79 0.34
CA GLN A 213 21.19 10.09 1.01
C GLN A 213 22.59 10.61 1.40
N GLU A 214 23.56 9.71 1.57
CA GLU A 214 24.91 10.01 2.06
C GLU A 214 25.94 10.33 0.94
N GLU A 215 25.50 10.57 -0.31
CA GLU A 215 26.36 10.81 -1.49
C GLU A 215 27.51 9.78 -1.66
N VAL A 216 27.18 8.49 -1.51
CA VAL A 216 28.15 7.39 -1.60
C VAL A 216 28.47 7.00 -3.05
N ASP A 217 29.66 6.43 -3.26
CA ASP A 217 30.08 5.81 -4.53
C ASP A 217 28.99 4.91 -5.15
N ARG A 218 28.75 5.12 -6.44
CA ARG A 218 27.70 4.45 -7.23
C ARG A 218 27.87 2.93 -7.23
N ASN A 219 29.10 2.42 -7.22
CA ASN A 219 29.34 0.98 -7.25
C ASN A 219 28.85 0.33 -5.95
N SER A 220 29.13 0.96 -4.80
CA SER A 220 28.67 0.51 -3.48
C SER A 220 27.14 0.41 -3.37
N ILE A 221 26.41 1.35 -3.97
CA ILE A 221 24.93 1.32 -4.02
C ILE A 221 24.45 0.20 -4.96
N THR A 222 25.10 0.07 -6.12
CA THR A 222 24.76 -0.93 -7.14
C THR A 222 24.95 -2.34 -6.60
N ASP A 223 26.04 -2.62 -5.90
CA ASP A 223 26.33 -3.95 -5.37
C ASP A 223 25.35 -4.31 -4.24
N MET A 224 25.04 -3.36 -3.35
CA MET A 224 24.01 -3.58 -2.33
C MET A 224 22.62 -3.80 -2.96
N LEU A 225 22.28 -3.12 -4.05
CA LEU A 225 21.03 -3.38 -4.75
C LEU A 225 21.01 -4.78 -5.37
N LYS A 226 22.11 -5.22 -5.99
CA LYS A 226 22.23 -6.60 -6.51
C LYS A 226 22.03 -7.63 -5.42
N ASP A 227 22.63 -7.44 -4.26
CA ASP A 227 22.50 -8.38 -3.13
C ASP A 227 21.06 -8.44 -2.60
N ASN A 228 20.39 -7.28 -2.51
CA ASN A 228 18.97 -7.24 -2.15
C ASN A 228 18.08 -7.90 -3.21
N LEU A 229 18.36 -7.72 -4.50
CA LEU A 229 17.60 -8.38 -5.57
C LEU A 229 17.80 -9.90 -5.57
N LYS A 230 19.01 -10.39 -5.28
CA LYS A 230 19.25 -11.84 -5.07
C LYS A 230 18.45 -12.37 -3.89
N LEU A 231 18.42 -11.64 -2.78
CA LEU A 231 17.63 -12.00 -1.61
C LEU A 231 16.12 -12.06 -1.93
N ILE A 232 15.61 -11.07 -2.67
CA ILE A 232 14.21 -11.07 -3.15
C ILE A 232 13.94 -12.29 -4.03
N TRP A 233 14.82 -12.58 -4.98
CA TRP A 233 14.67 -13.72 -5.89
C TRP A 233 14.67 -15.09 -5.19
N ASN A 234 15.43 -15.22 -4.11
CA ASN A 234 15.59 -16.49 -3.41
C ASN A 234 14.50 -16.75 -2.36
N HIS A 235 13.95 -15.70 -1.75
CA HIS A 235 13.10 -15.81 -0.55
C HIS A 235 11.71 -15.18 -0.71
N PHE A 236 11.47 -14.36 -1.74
CA PHE A 236 10.21 -13.64 -1.94
C PHE A 236 9.55 -13.93 -3.28
N LEU A 237 10.25 -14.57 -4.21
CA LEU A 237 9.74 -15.01 -5.50
C LEU A 237 9.93 -16.51 -5.61
#